data_AF-A0A1I8M8F7-F1
#
_entry.id   AF-A0A1I8M8F7-F1
#
_cell.length_a   1.000
_cell.length_b   1.000
_cell.length_c   1.000
_cell.angle_alpha   90.00
_cell.angle_beta   90.00
_cell.angle_gamma   90.00
#
_symmetry.space_group_name_H-M   'P 1'
#
loop_
_entity.id
_entity.type
_entity.pdbx_description
1 polymer ?
#
loop_
_entity_poly.entity_id
_entity_poly.type
_entity_poly.pdbx_seq_one_letter_code
_entity_poly.pdbx_strand_id
1 'polypeptide(L)'
;MKVYIDAGLGQSNPIVISVITSGTFPRIWRIRVTQIHCGSIARAEQGCLQYYTGISGRVRSFNFNTVSGRQLSNQDYSICIRTERNFCGIQYNACPDLENNRSRSFTLSGNSNNPTGTMVGGGTQVTQNACIQDWLLIGCMRSADRIPPQSACEDRVCGGTFSAEVGMVQKTVQSSVRPFRLYFHTDGIEAPTDIDNRGFCLDYVQQPCTNGF
;
A
#
# COMPACT_ATOMS: atom_id res chain seq x y z
N MET A 1 -10.73 -1.87 -9.80
CA MET A 1 -10.14 -0.82 -8.94
C MET A 1 -11.28 0.02 -8.38
N LYS A 2 -11.19 0.44 -7.11
CA LYS A 2 -12.16 1.34 -6.47
C LYS A 2 -11.42 2.62 -6.07
N VAL A 3 -12.05 3.76 -6.30
CA VAL A 3 -11.53 5.08 -5.97
C VAL A 3 -12.62 5.79 -5.19
N TYR A 4 -12.26 6.41 -4.06
CA TYR A 4 -13.11 7.27 -3.28
C TYR A 4 -12.73 8.73 -3.57
N ILE A 5 -13.72 9.56 -3.86
CA ILE A 5 -13.53 10.98 -4.18
C ILE A 5 -14.49 11.77 -3.30
N ASP A 6 -13.95 12.70 -2.51
CA ASP A 6 -14.76 13.67 -1.77
C ASP A 6 -15.18 14.80 -2.73
N ALA A 7 -16.48 14.96 -2.95
CA ALA A 7 -17.05 15.97 -3.83
C ALA A 7 -17.12 17.37 -3.17
N GLY A 8 -16.82 17.46 -1.88
CA GLY A 8 -17.03 18.66 -1.08
C GLY A 8 -18.52 18.93 -0.81
N LEU A 9 -18.80 20.03 -0.11
CA LEU A 9 -20.16 20.43 0.30
C LEU A 9 -20.80 21.48 -0.63
N GLY A 10 -20.11 21.90 -1.69
CA GLY A 10 -20.55 22.96 -2.59
C GLY A 10 -21.41 22.46 -3.74
N GLN A 11 -22.44 23.22 -4.14
CA GLN A 11 -23.32 22.89 -5.27
C GLN A 11 -22.69 23.12 -6.66
N SER A 12 -21.45 23.63 -6.73
CA SER A 12 -20.78 24.07 -7.97
C SER A 12 -19.50 23.31 -8.30
N ASN A 13 -19.28 22.11 -7.75
CA ASN A 13 -18.05 21.35 -7.97
C ASN A 13 -18.33 20.12 -8.87
N PRO A 14 -18.32 20.27 -10.21
CA PRO A 14 -18.51 19.12 -11.09
C PRO A 14 -17.35 18.14 -10.93
N ILE A 15 -17.67 16.86 -10.70
CA ILE A 15 -16.68 15.78 -10.73
C ILE A 15 -16.46 15.41 -12.20
N VAL A 16 -15.29 15.79 -12.74
CA VAL A 16 -14.89 15.45 -14.11
C VAL A 16 -13.89 14.30 -14.08
N ILE A 17 -14.21 13.21 -14.77
CA ILE A 17 -13.29 12.09 -14.97
C ILE A 17 -12.73 12.19 -16.39
N SER A 18 -11.46 12.58 -16.49
CA SER A 18 -10.73 12.62 -17.76
C SER A 18 -9.82 11.40 -17.88
N VAL A 19 -9.95 10.66 -18.98
CA VAL A 19 -9.07 9.52 -19.28
C VAL A 19 -8.16 9.94 -20.42
N ILE A 20 -6.90 10.23 -20.08
CA ILE A 20 -5.88 10.65 -21.04
C ILE A 20 -4.99 9.45 -21.35
N THR A 21 -4.69 9.24 -22.62
CA THR A 21 -4.00 8.05 -23.12
C THR A 21 -2.92 8.42 -24.12
N SER A 22 -1.83 7.65 -24.15
CA SER A 22 -0.73 7.80 -25.11
C SER A 22 -0.38 6.47 -25.77
N GLY A 23 -0.13 6.46 -27.08
CA GLY A 23 0.18 5.25 -27.85
C GLY A 23 -1.05 4.48 -28.38
N THR A 24 -0.84 3.63 -29.38
CA THR A 24 -1.87 2.93 -30.16
C THR A 24 -2.08 1.50 -29.66
N PHE A 25 -2.98 1.34 -28.69
CA PHE A 25 -3.43 0.04 -28.18
C PHE A 25 -4.94 0.08 -27.95
N PRO A 26 -5.67 -1.03 -28.16
CA PRO A 26 -7.10 -1.08 -27.83
C PRO A 26 -7.30 -0.92 -26.32
N ARG A 27 -8.22 -0.02 -25.91
CA ARG A 27 -8.54 0.24 -24.50
C ARG A 27 -10.04 0.20 -24.29
N ILE A 28 -10.47 -0.41 -23.20
CA ILE A 28 -11.87 -0.52 -22.81
C ILE A 28 -11.98 -0.12 -21.34
N TRP A 29 -12.94 0.74 -21.03
CA TRP A 29 -13.21 1.19 -19.67
C TRP A 29 -14.65 0.84 -19.30
N ARG A 30 -14.85 0.29 -18.10
CA ARG A 30 -16.18 0.11 -17.52
C ARG A 30 -16.21 0.78 -16.16
N ILE A 31 -16.77 1.98 -16.12
CA ILE A 31 -16.79 2.83 -14.92
C ILE A 31 -18.19 2.76 -14.30
N ARG A 32 -18.26 2.43 -13.01
CA ARG A 32 -19.49 2.52 -12.21
C ARG A 32 -19.28 3.58 -11.14
N VAL A 33 -20.20 4.53 -11.06
CA VAL A 33 -20.19 5.58 -10.05
C VAL A 33 -21.37 5.35 -9.11
N THR A 34 -21.13 5.51 -7.81
CA THR A 34 -22.15 5.43 -6.76
C THR A 34 -21.89 6.55 -5.77
N GLN A 35 -22.93 7.29 -5.41
CA GLN A 35 -22.84 8.33 -4.39
C GLN A 35 -23.09 7.73 -3.00
N ILE A 36 -22.31 8.20 -2.01
CA ILE A 36 -22.44 7.83 -0.61
C ILE A 36 -22.93 9.06 0.15
N HIS A 37 -24.01 8.91 0.89
CA HIS A 37 -24.56 10.00 1.70
C HIS A 37 -23.52 10.49 2.73
N CYS A 38 -23.46 11.81 2.97
CA CYS A 38 -22.43 12.43 3.81
C CYS A 38 -22.44 11.95 5.27
N GLY A 39 -23.59 11.53 5.79
CA GLY A 39 -23.75 10.95 7.14
C GLY A 39 -23.65 9.43 7.18
N SER A 40 -23.33 8.77 6.07
CA SER A 40 -23.25 7.30 6.03
C SER A 40 -22.03 6.79 6.77
N ILE A 41 -22.17 5.68 7.51
CA ILE A 41 -21.05 4.92 8.06
C ILE A 41 -20.12 4.32 6.98
N ALA A 42 -20.59 4.26 5.73
CA ALA A 42 -19.81 3.82 4.58
C ALA A 42 -18.96 4.96 3.98
N ARG A 43 -19.08 6.18 4.49
CA ARG A 43 -18.23 7.31 4.11
C ARG A 43 -16.78 7.01 4.53
N ALA A 44 -15.84 7.28 3.63
CA ALA A 44 -14.43 7.21 3.95
C ALA A 44 -14.00 8.45 4.76
N GLU A 45 -12.93 8.32 5.53
CA GLU A 45 -12.28 9.47 6.15
C GLU A 45 -11.69 10.41 5.07
N GLN A 46 -11.48 11.67 5.45
CA GLN A 46 -10.97 12.68 4.53
C GLN A 46 -9.53 12.34 4.08
N GLY A 47 -9.28 12.49 2.78
CA GLY A 47 -7.97 12.24 2.17
C GLY A 47 -7.71 10.78 1.78
N CYS A 48 -8.66 9.87 1.97
CA CYS A 48 -8.56 8.48 1.56
C CYS A 48 -8.95 8.30 0.09
N LEU A 49 -8.00 7.91 -0.78
CA LEU A 49 -8.29 7.65 -2.19
C LEU A 49 -8.77 6.22 -2.41
N GLN A 50 -8.28 5.28 -1.60
CA GLN A 50 -8.84 3.93 -1.49
C GLN A 50 -9.38 3.75 -0.07
N TYR A 51 -10.56 3.12 0.05
CA TYR A 51 -11.20 2.86 1.32
C TYR A 51 -11.65 1.41 1.43
N TYR A 52 -11.24 0.76 2.51
CA TYR A 52 -11.52 -0.62 2.83
C TYR A 52 -12.18 -0.72 4.20
N THR A 53 -13.03 -1.74 4.37
CA THR A 53 -13.79 -1.99 5.59
C THR A 53 -13.71 -3.47 5.95
N GLY A 54 -14.08 -3.82 7.17
CA GLY A 54 -14.05 -5.20 7.64
C GLY A 54 -12.72 -5.58 8.28
N ILE A 55 -12.77 -6.68 9.05
CA ILE A 55 -11.65 -7.16 9.86
C ILE A 55 -10.50 -7.70 9.01
N SER A 56 -10.77 -8.13 7.79
CA SER A 56 -9.75 -8.60 6.85
C SER A 56 -10.10 -8.20 5.44
N GLY A 57 -9.09 -8.17 4.58
CA GLY A 57 -9.26 -7.82 3.18
C GLY A 57 -7.94 -7.74 2.45
N ARG A 58 -8.00 -7.26 1.21
CA ARG A 58 -6.85 -7.18 0.31
C ARG A 58 -6.72 -5.79 -0.29
N VAL A 59 -5.59 -5.15 -0.03
CA VAL A 59 -5.22 -3.85 -0.58
C VAL A 59 -4.21 -4.03 -1.70
N ARG A 60 -4.32 -3.22 -2.76
CA ARG A 60 -3.42 -3.27 -3.92
C ARG A 60 -3.12 -1.85 -4.41
N SER A 61 -1.89 -1.62 -4.85
CA SER A 61 -1.59 -0.41 -5.61
C SER A 61 -2.38 -0.39 -6.92
N PHE A 62 -2.56 0.80 -7.49
CA PHE A 62 -3.14 0.90 -8.82
C PHE A 62 -2.26 0.20 -9.85
N ASN A 63 -2.91 -0.38 -10.88
CA ASN A 63 -2.27 -1.16 -11.94
C ASN A 63 -1.45 -2.40 -11.49
N PHE A 64 -1.58 -2.82 -10.22
CA PHE A 64 -0.95 -4.03 -9.73
C PHE A 64 -1.48 -5.29 -10.44
N ASN A 65 -0.56 -6.09 -10.95
CA ASN A 65 -0.78 -7.47 -11.40
C ASN A 65 0.60 -8.18 -11.41
N THR A 66 0.64 -9.44 -10.96
CA THR A 66 1.88 -10.21 -10.77
C THR A 66 2.59 -10.55 -12.09
N VAL A 67 1.87 -10.56 -13.21
CA VAL A 67 2.38 -10.97 -14.53
C VAL A 67 2.56 -9.79 -15.48
N SER A 68 1.50 -8.99 -15.68
CA SER A 68 1.46 -7.91 -16.67
C SER A 68 1.37 -6.50 -16.07
N GLY A 69 1.21 -6.41 -14.74
CA GLY A 69 1.10 -5.12 -14.05
C GLY A 69 2.40 -4.35 -14.03
N ARG A 70 2.29 -3.04 -13.86
CA ARG A 70 3.43 -2.14 -13.66
C ARG A 70 3.07 -1.17 -12.55
N GLN A 71 4.04 -0.91 -11.68
CA GLN A 71 4.00 0.25 -10.83
C GLN A 71 3.79 1.50 -11.69
N LEU A 72 2.90 2.37 -11.24
CA LEU A 72 2.71 3.67 -11.87
C LEU A 72 3.67 4.66 -11.21
N SER A 73 4.27 5.54 -12.01
CA SER A 73 5.10 6.64 -11.54
C SER A 73 4.24 7.80 -11.03
N ASN A 74 4.85 8.70 -10.25
CA ASN A 74 4.24 9.92 -9.70
C ASN A 74 2.92 9.67 -8.96
N GLN A 75 2.85 8.59 -8.19
CA GLN A 75 1.70 8.32 -7.34
C GLN A 75 1.94 8.97 -5.98
N ASP A 76 0.94 9.65 -5.45
CA ASP A 76 0.94 10.11 -4.07
C ASP A 76 -0.49 10.07 -3.56
N TYR A 77 -0.82 9.00 -2.83
CA TYR A 77 -2.17 8.81 -2.32
C TYR A 77 -2.19 7.99 -1.05
N SER A 78 -3.27 8.14 -0.30
CA SER A 78 -3.49 7.37 0.91
C SER A 78 -4.57 6.31 0.74
N ILE A 79 -4.39 5.23 1.48
CA ILE A 79 -5.28 4.08 1.53
C ILE A 79 -5.72 3.90 2.97
N CYS A 80 -7.02 3.90 3.20
CA CYS A 80 -7.57 3.84 4.54
C CYS A 80 -8.32 2.54 4.75
N ILE A 81 -8.10 1.92 5.90
CA ILE A 81 -8.80 0.73 6.36
C ILE A 81 -9.54 1.13 7.63
N ARG A 82 -10.87 1.08 7.59
CA ARG A 82 -11.70 1.43 8.75
C ARG A 82 -11.37 0.53 9.93
N THR A 83 -10.98 1.11 11.06
CA THR A 83 -10.79 0.37 12.31
C THR A 83 -12.14 -0.15 12.80
N GLU A 84 -12.27 -1.48 12.88
CA GLU A 84 -13.48 -2.12 13.39
C GLU A 84 -13.50 -2.07 14.93
N ARG A 85 -14.70 -2.11 15.52
CA ARG A 85 -14.85 -2.04 16.98
C ARG A 85 -14.08 -3.18 17.67
N ASN A 86 -13.38 -2.86 18.75
CA ASN A 86 -12.54 -3.79 19.54
C ASN A 86 -11.30 -4.32 18.79
N PHE A 87 -10.89 -3.66 17.70
CA PHE A 87 -9.61 -3.94 17.05
C PHE A 87 -8.64 -2.79 17.25
N CYS A 88 -7.43 -3.14 17.71
CA CYS A 88 -6.40 -2.18 18.10
C CYS A 88 -5.12 -2.30 17.27
N GLY A 89 -4.90 -3.43 16.60
CA GLY A 89 -3.77 -3.60 15.68
C GLY A 89 -4.23 -3.98 14.29
N ILE A 90 -3.29 -3.98 13.35
CA ILE A 90 -3.46 -4.53 12.02
C ILE A 90 -2.18 -5.24 11.60
N GLN A 91 -2.34 -6.40 10.98
CA GLN A 91 -1.26 -7.14 10.35
C GLN A 91 -1.44 -7.14 8.84
N TYR A 92 -0.33 -7.09 8.12
CA TYR A 92 -0.22 -7.12 6.68
C TYR A 92 0.71 -8.25 6.27
N ASN A 93 0.31 -8.97 5.23
CA ASN A 93 1.13 -9.97 4.55
C ASN A 93 1.13 -9.67 3.06
N ALA A 94 2.25 -9.82 2.38
CA ALA A 94 2.22 -9.76 0.93
C ALA A 94 1.35 -10.89 0.40
N CYS A 95 0.48 -10.57 -0.57
CA CYS A 95 -0.42 -11.56 -1.15
C CYS A 95 0.36 -12.76 -1.70
N PRO A 96 -0.23 -13.96 -1.70
CA PRO A 96 0.34 -15.09 -2.43
C PRO A 96 0.50 -14.74 -3.91
N ASP A 97 1.67 -15.08 -4.46
CA ASP A 97 1.94 -15.05 -5.89
C ASP A 97 2.11 -16.48 -6.37
N LEU A 98 1.19 -16.92 -7.22
CA LEU A 98 1.15 -18.29 -7.75
C LEU A 98 1.63 -18.36 -9.21
N GLU A 99 1.90 -17.20 -9.82
CA GLU A 99 2.22 -17.08 -11.25
C GLU A 99 3.73 -17.01 -11.50
N ASN A 100 4.50 -16.63 -10.47
CA ASN A 100 5.95 -16.44 -10.57
C ASN A 100 6.69 -17.34 -9.59
N ASN A 101 7.86 -17.86 -10.00
CA ASN A 101 8.76 -18.63 -9.11
C ASN A 101 9.21 -17.83 -7.87
N ARG A 102 9.30 -16.52 -8.00
CA ARG A 102 9.56 -15.59 -6.90
C ARG A 102 8.38 -14.66 -6.79
N SER A 103 7.92 -14.43 -5.57
CA SER A 103 6.84 -13.48 -5.33
C SER A 103 7.17 -12.09 -5.87
N ARG A 104 6.25 -11.57 -6.69
CA ARG A 104 6.22 -10.19 -7.17
C ARG A 104 5.04 -9.43 -6.56
N SER A 105 4.49 -9.92 -5.45
CA SER A 105 3.39 -9.26 -4.75
C SER A 105 3.80 -7.98 -4.03
N PHE A 106 5.09 -7.74 -3.82
CA PHE A 106 5.62 -6.47 -3.34
C PHE A 106 6.95 -6.16 -4.03
N THR A 107 6.92 -5.19 -4.94
CA THR A 107 8.09 -4.73 -5.71
C THR A 107 7.93 -3.25 -5.98
N LEU A 108 8.61 -2.44 -5.17
CA LEU A 108 8.54 -0.98 -5.21
C LEU A 108 9.79 -0.34 -5.78
N SER A 109 10.96 -0.89 -5.44
CA SER A 109 12.23 -0.35 -5.93
C SER A 109 13.26 -1.44 -6.23
N GLY A 110 14.27 -1.10 -7.02
CA GLY A 110 15.31 -1.99 -7.51
C GLY A 110 14.90 -2.81 -8.74
N ASN A 111 15.70 -3.82 -9.05
CA ASN A 111 15.50 -4.65 -10.23
C ASN A 111 14.75 -5.94 -9.89
N SER A 112 13.44 -5.94 -10.15
CA SER A 112 12.55 -7.07 -9.87
C SER A 112 12.77 -8.29 -10.76
N ASN A 113 13.63 -8.22 -11.78
CA ASN A 113 14.12 -9.42 -12.48
C ASN A 113 15.10 -10.24 -11.63
N ASN A 114 15.69 -9.64 -10.60
CA ASN A 114 16.61 -10.27 -9.67
C ASN A 114 16.03 -10.30 -8.25
N PRO A 115 16.63 -11.12 -7.36
CA PRO A 115 16.27 -11.06 -5.96
C PRO A 115 16.58 -9.70 -5.33
N THR A 116 15.53 -8.90 -5.08
CA THR A 116 15.65 -7.60 -4.41
C THR A 116 15.11 -7.69 -2.99
N GLY A 117 15.93 -7.31 -2.01
CA GLY A 117 15.55 -7.33 -0.60
C GLY A 117 14.58 -6.21 -0.22
N THR A 118 14.12 -6.27 1.02
CA THR A 118 13.42 -5.20 1.72
C THR A 118 14.43 -4.13 2.13
N MET A 119 14.05 -2.88 1.94
CA MET A 119 14.66 -1.73 2.61
C MET A 119 13.59 -1.04 3.47
N VAL A 120 14.01 -0.43 4.58
CA VAL A 120 13.11 0.24 5.52
C VAL A 120 13.65 1.61 5.89
N GLY A 121 12.78 2.54 6.25
CA GLY A 121 13.18 3.88 6.67
C GLY A 121 12.29 4.45 7.77
N GLY A 122 12.82 5.45 8.49
CA GLY A 122 12.13 6.14 9.58
C GLY A 122 12.46 5.62 10.99
N GLY A 123 13.06 4.43 11.11
CA GLY A 123 13.48 3.85 12.38
C GLY A 123 14.99 3.69 12.53
N THR A 124 15.40 2.68 13.29
CA THR A 124 16.79 2.49 13.75
C THR A 124 17.61 1.55 12.87
N GLN A 125 16.98 0.89 11.90
CA GLN A 125 17.71 0.06 10.94
C GLN A 125 18.43 0.98 9.95
N VAL A 126 19.63 1.41 10.35
CA VAL A 126 20.47 2.38 9.64
C VAL A 126 20.75 1.92 8.22
N THR A 127 19.88 2.32 7.30
CA THR A 127 20.12 2.32 5.87
C THR A 127 20.00 3.77 5.45
N GLN A 128 21.15 4.44 5.30
CA GLN A 128 21.18 5.87 4.97
C GLN A 128 20.36 6.10 3.70
N ASN A 129 19.40 7.03 3.76
CA ASN A 129 18.53 7.39 2.65
C ASN A 129 17.70 6.24 2.05
N ALA A 130 17.33 5.23 2.84
CA ALA A 130 16.44 4.18 2.35
C ALA A 130 15.01 4.68 2.13
N CYS A 131 14.39 4.18 1.06
CA CYS A 131 12.98 4.41 0.72
C CYS A 131 12.63 5.91 0.59
N ILE A 132 13.46 6.64 -0.17
CA ILE A 132 13.28 8.07 -0.46
C ILE A 132 12.56 8.35 -1.79
N GLN A 133 12.64 7.44 -2.76
CA GLN A 133 12.04 7.57 -4.09
C GLN A 133 10.67 6.92 -4.11
N ASP A 134 10.65 5.58 -4.02
CA ASP A 134 9.42 4.80 -3.99
C ASP A 134 9.26 4.14 -2.63
N TRP A 135 8.09 4.31 -2.02
CA TRP A 135 7.84 3.78 -0.69
C TRP A 135 6.37 3.59 -0.37
N LEU A 136 6.12 2.61 0.49
CA LEU A 136 4.86 2.45 1.20
C LEU A 136 5.08 2.81 2.66
N LEU A 137 4.33 3.79 3.16
CA LEU A 137 4.33 4.18 4.56
C LEU A 137 3.26 3.41 5.31
N ILE A 138 3.66 2.78 6.40
CA ILE A 138 2.80 2.13 7.39
C ILE A 138 3.25 2.65 8.75
N GLY A 139 2.37 3.38 9.44
CA GLY A 139 2.75 4.03 10.70
C GLY A 139 3.26 3.05 11.75
N CYS A 140 4.43 3.30 12.30
CA CYS A 140 5.11 2.50 13.31
C CYS A 140 5.05 0.98 13.02
N MET A 141 5.47 0.59 11.82
CA MET A 141 5.49 -0.80 11.39
C MET A 141 6.57 -1.63 12.10
N ARG A 142 6.22 -2.88 12.40
CA ARG A 142 7.13 -3.87 13.00
C ARG A 142 6.92 -5.25 12.41
N SER A 143 7.91 -6.13 12.47
CA SER A 143 7.72 -7.55 12.14
C SER A 143 7.00 -8.24 13.29
N ALA A 144 5.88 -8.92 13.01
CA ALA A 144 5.01 -9.49 14.04
C ALA A 144 5.71 -10.57 14.89
N ASP A 145 6.47 -11.45 14.25
CA ASP A 145 7.06 -12.64 14.88
C ASP A 145 8.55 -12.49 15.21
N ARG A 146 9.07 -11.26 15.29
CA ARG A 146 10.50 -11.03 15.54
C ARG A 146 10.86 -11.27 17.02
N ILE A 147 11.89 -12.07 17.25
CA ILE A 147 12.49 -12.31 18.57
C ILE A 147 14.00 -12.00 18.50
N PRO A 148 14.53 -11.05 19.30
CA PRO A 148 13.80 -10.13 20.18
C PRO A 148 12.95 -9.11 19.39
N PRO A 149 11.89 -8.52 19.98
CA PRO A 149 11.09 -7.47 19.33
C PRO A 149 11.95 -6.29 18.88
N GLN A 150 11.51 -5.57 17.83
CA GLN A 150 12.20 -4.36 17.38
C GLN A 150 12.15 -3.29 18.46
N SER A 151 13.31 -2.71 18.77
CA SER A 151 13.49 -1.65 19.77
C SER A 151 12.83 -0.34 19.34
N ALA A 152 12.76 -0.09 18.03
CA ALA A 152 12.01 0.98 17.41
C ALA A 152 11.12 0.41 16.29
N CYS A 153 10.12 1.17 15.86
CA CYS A 153 9.42 0.88 14.63
C CYS A 153 10.05 1.62 13.46
N GLU A 154 9.77 1.10 12.27
CA GLU A 154 10.05 1.77 11.01
C GLU A 154 8.75 2.41 10.52
N ASP A 155 8.80 3.33 9.54
CA ASP A 155 7.59 3.95 8.99
C ASP A 155 7.45 3.72 7.48
N ARG A 156 8.54 3.48 6.76
CA ARG A 156 8.53 3.26 5.30
C ARG A 156 9.15 1.91 4.94
N VAL A 157 8.59 1.25 3.94
CA VAL A 157 9.12 0.03 3.31
C VAL A 157 9.21 0.21 1.79
N CYS A 158 10.28 -0.31 1.19
CA CYS A 158 10.51 -0.35 -0.25
C CYS A 158 11.38 -1.57 -0.62
N GLY A 159 11.80 -1.66 -1.88
CA GLY A 159 12.54 -2.80 -2.42
C GLY A 159 11.62 -3.87 -3.02
N GLY A 160 12.07 -5.12 -3.01
CA GLY A 160 11.39 -6.23 -3.69
C GLY A 160 10.91 -7.35 -2.77
N THR A 161 10.89 -7.12 -1.47
CA THR A 161 10.40 -8.05 -0.45
C THR A 161 9.66 -7.25 0.61
N PHE A 162 8.54 -7.77 1.12
CA PHE A 162 7.76 -7.08 2.14
C PHE A 162 8.16 -7.54 3.54
N SER A 163 8.71 -6.62 4.33
CA SER A 163 9.11 -6.86 5.71
C SER A 163 9.29 -5.52 6.42
N ALA A 164 9.27 -5.51 7.76
CA ALA A 164 9.72 -4.37 8.55
C ALA A 164 11.21 -4.50 8.94
N GLU A 165 11.93 -5.44 8.32
CA GLU A 165 13.35 -5.69 8.52
C GLU A 165 14.09 -5.73 7.18
N VAL A 166 15.28 -5.13 7.15
CA VAL A 166 16.18 -5.21 5.99
C VAL A 166 16.56 -6.67 5.74
N GLY A 167 16.44 -7.13 4.50
CA GLY A 167 16.81 -8.49 4.12
C GLY A 167 15.93 -9.09 3.03
N MET A 168 16.09 -10.38 2.77
CA MET A 168 15.43 -11.09 1.66
C MET A 168 14.26 -11.98 2.10
N VAL A 169 13.90 -11.94 3.39
CA VAL A 169 12.84 -12.78 3.96
C VAL A 169 11.58 -11.94 4.15
N GLN A 170 10.50 -12.36 3.50
CA GLN A 170 9.19 -11.77 3.71
C GLN A 170 8.70 -12.08 5.13
N LYS A 171 8.13 -11.09 5.82
CA LYS A 171 7.55 -11.24 7.16
C LYS A 171 6.20 -10.57 7.26
N THR A 172 5.37 -11.06 8.18
CA THR A 172 4.15 -10.36 8.60
C THR A 172 4.54 -9.02 9.22
N VAL A 173 3.98 -7.93 8.72
CA VAL A 173 4.17 -6.58 9.24
C VAL A 173 2.97 -6.19 10.08
N GLN A 174 3.18 -5.67 11.27
CA GLN A 174 2.13 -5.21 12.19
C GLN A 174 2.26 -3.73 12.51
N SER A 175 1.12 -3.09 12.77
CA SER A 175 1.02 -1.72 13.28
C SER A 175 -0.14 -1.61 14.28
N SER A 176 0.02 -0.75 15.28
CA SER A 176 -1.04 -0.36 16.22
C SER A 176 -1.47 1.11 16.06
N VAL A 177 -0.95 1.81 15.04
CA VAL A 177 -1.28 3.20 14.77
C VAL A 177 -2.68 3.28 14.16
N ARG A 178 -3.58 3.99 14.85
CA ARG A 178 -4.98 4.17 14.44
C ARG A 178 -5.23 5.66 14.09
N PRO A 179 -6.04 5.98 13.05
CA PRO A 179 -6.70 5.05 12.13
C PRO A 179 -5.68 4.29 11.25
N PHE A 180 -6.05 3.07 10.81
CA PHE A 180 -5.16 2.27 9.96
C PHE A 180 -5.09 2.88 8.56
N ARG A 181 -3.93 3.47 8.24
CA ARG A 181 -3.71 4.20 6.99
C ARG A 181 -2.34 3.88 6.42
N LEU A 182 -2.33 3.59 5.12
CA LEU A 182 -1.11 3.48 4.32
C LEU A 182 -0.99 4.72 3.43
N TYR A 183 0.23 5.14 3.14
CA TYR A 183 0.50 6.15 2.14
C TYR A 183 1.46 5.58 1.11
N PHE A 184 1.09 5.64 -0.16
CA PHE A 184 1.91 5.13 -1.24
C PHE A 184 2.43 6.29 -2.06
N HIS A 185 3.75 6.31 -2.22
CA HIS A 185 4.46 7.33 -2.97
C HIS A 185 5.38 6.67 -3.98
N THR A 186 5.38 7.18 -5.21
CA THR A 186 6.34 6.85 -6.26
C THR A 186 6.81 8.11 -6.96
N ASP A 187 8.09 8.16 -7.31
CA ASP A 187 8.64 9.29 -8.04
C ASP A 187 8.44 9.14 -9.57
N GLY A 188 9.07 10.02 -10.35
CA GLY A 188 8.99 9.99 -11.81
C GLY A 188 10.09 9.17 -12.50
N ILE A 189 11.04 8.60 -11.75
CA ILE A 189 12.30 8.05 -12.24
C ILE A 189 12.29 6.53 -12.07
N GLU A 190 11.80 5.83 -13.08
CA GLU A 190 11.79 4.36 -13.06
C GLU A 190 13.12 3.77 -13.60
N ALA A 191 13.79 4.43 -14.54
CA ALA A 191 15.02 3.91 -15.15
C ALA A 191 16.24 4.75 -14.73
N PRO A 192 17.43 4.13 -14.54
CA PRO A 192 17.77 2.72 -14.79
C PRO A 192 17.64 1.79 -13.57
N THR A 193 17.22 2.30 -12.41
CA THR A 193 17.25 1.59 -11.12
C THR A 193 16.06 0.67 -10.88
N ASP A 194 14.87 1.09 -11.29
CA ASP A 194 13.60 0.47 -10.98
C ASP A 194 13.07 -0.31 -12.19
N ILE A 195 13.35 -1.61 -12.18
CA ILE A 195 13.12 -2.47 -13.33
C ILE A 195 12.05 -3.49 -12.99
N ASP A 196 10.96 -3.46 -13.77
CA ASP A 196 9.89 -4.45 -13.74
C ASP A 196 9.11 -4.52 -12.40
N ASN A 197 9.07 -3.40 -11.68
CA ASN A 197 8.31 -3.24 -10.43
C ASN A 197 6.80 -3.29 -10.69
N ARG A 198 6.07 -3.95 -9.81
CA ARG A 198 4.63 -4.24 -9.93
C ARG A 198 3.78 -3.42 -8.99
N GLY A 199 4.41 -2.71 -8.05
CA GLY A 199 3.73 -2.11 -6.90
C GLY A 199 3.53 -3.15 -5.81
N PHE A 200 2.36 -3.14 -5.17
CA PHE A 200 2.09 -4.06 -4.06
C PHE A 200 0.67 -4.64 -4.03
N CYS A 201 0.56 -5.80 -3.39
CA CYS A 201 -0.65 -6.45 -2.94
C CYS A 201 -0.41 -6.94 -1.51
N LEU A 202 -1.22 -6.46 -0.56
CA LEU A 202 -1.17 -6.91 0.82
C LEU A 202 -2.54 -7.45 1.25
N ASP A 203 -2.54 -8.61 1.89
CA ASP A 203 -3.65 -9.08 2.70
C ASP A 203 -3.53 -8.48 4.10
N TYR A 204 -4.61 -7.92 4.61
CA TYR A 204 -4.65 -7.37 5.96
C TYR A 204 -5.61 -8.14 6.86
N VAL A 205 -5.29 -8.21 8.14
CA VAL A 205 -6.16 -8.71 9.21
C VAL A 205 -5.99 -7.84 10.45
N GLN A 206 -7.07 -7.22 10.90
CA GLN A 206 -7.12 -6.45 12.13
C GLN A 206 -6.96 -7.39 13.33
N GLN A 207 -6.20 -6.93 14.32
CA GLN A 207 -5.93 -7.64 15.57
C GLN A 207 -6.81 -7.09 16.70
N PRO A 208 -7.48 -7.96 17.47
CA PRO A 208 -8.33 -7.52 18.56
C PRO A 208 -7.50 -6.77 19.61
N CYS A 209 -8.15 -5.85 20.32
CA CYS A 209 -7.54 -5.20 21.48
C CYS A 209 -7.22 -6.26 22.55
N THR A 210 -5.96 -6.33 22.95
CA THR A 210 -5.48 -7.12 24.08
C THR A 210 -4.69 -6.21 25.00
N ASN A 211 -4.29 -6.68 26.18
CA ASN A 211 -3.53 -5.87 27.15
C ASN A 211 -2.14 -5.37 26.65
N GLY A 212 -1.77 -5.65 25.39
CA GLY A 212 -0.56 -5.17 24.72
C GLY A 212 -0.78 -4.19 23.57
N PHE A 213 -2.00 -3.64 23.37
CA PHE A 213 -2.34 -2.69 22.30
C PHE A 213 -3.13 -1.47 22.77
#